data_AF-A0AA48H4J5-F1
#
_entry.id   AF-A0AA48H4J5-F1
#
_cell.length_a   1.000
_cell.length_b   1.000
_cell.length_c   1.000
_cell.angle_alpha   90.00
_cell.angle_beta   90.00
_cell.angle_gamma   90.00
#
_symmetry.space_group_name_H-M   'P 1'
#
loop_
_entity.id
_entity.type
_entity.pdbx_description
1 polymer ?
#
loop_
_entity_poly.entity_id
_entity_poly.type
_entity_poly.pdbx_seq_one_letter_code
_entity_poly.pdbx_strand_id
1 'polypeptide(L)'
;MKGEMGISYRFPRMPMRIAPLLLLLCVLACRSPLAQLPRDPAGPRLDLAPVRVEDHSRQLKRLRPLAPGEANTPETRASALAAHGHWLEGAFREDARARGIRVEAGAPLRLELTVTDLGEVRTSYIILGIASGVAWGVGTGLVAHDTRLAVGLGGYELLEESAFWILGSSVFGAWSAPAVVEAKVYREGEAKPVWADTFYALSGRALTKGLPPAARGDREIQLRAALQRLTDKILVELAQVPGFPGPDIHEPAAAVTARLLEGRPPAPVPGNVVPGSPSGGRL
;
A
#
# COMPACT_ATOMS: atom_id res chain seq x y z
N MET A 1 24.92 -39.26 -35.13
CA MET A 1 23.49 -39.60 -35.16
C MET A 1 22.82 -38.86 -34.01
N LYS A 2 21.99 -37.85 -34.30
CA LYS A 2 21.21 -37.10 -33.30
C LYS A 2 19.81 -37.69 -33.26
N GLY A 3 19.39 -38.25 -32.13
CA GLY A 3 18.03 -38.74 -31.91
C GLY A 3 17.20 -37.68 -31.18
N GLU A 4 16.15 -37.18 -31.83
CA GLU A 4 15.15 -36.32 -31.21
C GLU A 4 14.11 -37.19 -30.48
N MET A 5 14.07 -37.08 -29.15
CA MET A 5 13.00 -37.65 -28.32
C MET A 5 11.84 -36.64 -28.27
N GLY A 6 10.80 -36.88 -29.07
CA GLY A 6 9.54 -36.15 -28.98
C GLY A 6 8.65 -36.72 -27.87
N ILE A 7 8.49 -36.01 -26.76
CA ILE A 7 7.50 -36.33 -25.72
C ILE A 7 6.14 -35.78 -26.17
N SER A 8 5.23 -36.66 -26.57
CA SER A 8 3.86 -36.30 -26.96
C SER A 8 2.96 -36.23 -25.73
N TYR A 9 2.67 -35.02 -25.23
CA TYR A 9 1.68 -34.81 -24.17
C TYR A 9 0.26 -34.94 -24.76
N ARG A 10 -0.48 -35.98 -24.36
CA ARG A 10 -1.93 -36.09 -24.60
C ARG A 10 -2.67 -35.46 -23.43
N PHE A 11 -3.25 -34.28 -23.65
CA PHE A 11 -4.16 -33.69 -22.68
C PHE A 11 -5.44 -34.53 -22.56
N PRO A 12 -5.91 -34.85 -21.33
CA PRO A 12 -7.17 -35.54 -21.14
C PRO A 12 -8.32 -34.67 -21.66
N ARG A 13 -9.16 -35.24 -22.53
CA ARG A 13 -10.39 -34.60 -23.01
C ARG A 13 -11.32 -34.38 -21.81
N MET A 14 -11.46 -33.14 -21.35
CA MET A 14 -12.46 -32.80 -20.33
C MET A 14 -13.88 -33.10 -20.85
N PRO A 15 -14.78 -33.63 -20.01
CA PRO A 15 -16.16 -33.90 -20.40
C PRO A 15 -16.87 -32.58 -20.72
N MET A 16 -17.39 -32.50 -21.95
CA MET A 16 -18.01 -31.32 -22.60
C MET A 16 -19.22 -30.73 -21.86
N ARG A 17 -19.66 -31.36 -20.76
CA ARG A 17 -20.80 -30.93 -19.93
C ARG A 17 -20.42 -29.95 -18.80
N ILE A 18 -19.14 -29.79 -18.47
CA ILE A 18 -18.69 -28.88 -17.40
C ILE A 18 -18.47 -27.45 -17.92
N ALA A 19 -18.17 -27.28 -19.22
CA ALA A 19 -17.91 -25.99 -19.84
C ALA A 19 -19.03 -24.93 -19.64
N PRO A 20 -20.34 -25.22 -19.83
CA PRO A 20 -21.37 -24.20 -19.65
C PRO A 20 -21.58 -23.82 -18.18
N LEU A 21 -21.34 -24.74 -17.23
CA LEU A 21 -21.42 -24.46 -15.79
C LEU A 21 -20.26 -23.56 -15.35
N LEU A 22 -19.04 -23.83 -15.83
CA LEU A 22 -17.87 -22.98 -15.60
C LEU A 22 -18.07 -21.59 -16.22
N LEU A 23 -18.63 -21.50 -17.43
CA LEU A 23 -18.91 -20.21 -18.07
C LEU A 23 -19.97 -19.41 -17.28
N LEU A 24 -21.03 -20.07 -16.80
CA LEU A 24 -22.07 -19.43 -15.99
C LEU A 24 -21.51 -18.98 -14.63
N LEU A 25 -20.67 -19.78 -13.98
CA LEU A 25 -19.98 -19.42 -12.74
C LEU A 25 -18.99 -18.28 -12.96
N CYS A 26 -18.28 -18.24 -14.09
CA CYS A 26 -17.46 -17.10 -14.48
C CYS A 26 -18.31 -15.85 -14.72
N VAL A 27 -19.47 -15.94 -15.41
CA VAL A 27 -20.35 -14.79 -15.63
C VAL A 27 -20.99 -14.30 -14.33
N LEU A 28 -21.35 -15.19 -13.41
CA LEU A 28 -21.89 -14.83 -12.08
C LEU A 28 -20.80 -14.28 -11.16
N ALA A 29 -19.57 -14.80 -11.22
CA ALA A 29 -18.42 -14.26 -10.49
C ALA A 29 -17.92 -12.92 -11.09
N CYS A 30 -18.16 -12.68 -12.38
CA CYS A 30 -17.80 -11.43 -13.07
C CYS A 30 -18.88 -10.33 -12.96
N ARG A 31 -20.06 -10.61 -12.40
CA ARG A 31 -20.99 -9.55 -11.99
C ARG A 31 -20.47 -8.94 -10.70
N SER A 32 -19.44 -8.11 -10.85
CA SER A 32 -18.93 -7.25 -9.78
C SER A 32 -20.13 -6.57 -9.12
N PRO A 33 -20.33 -6.71 -7.79
CA PRO A 33 -21.44 -6.06 -7.10
C PRO A 33 -21.47 -4.56 -7.39
N LEU A 34 -20.32 -3.96 -7.71
CA LEU A 34 -20.12 -2.56 -8.06
C LEU A 34 -20.67 -2.14 -9.43
N ALA A 35 -20.94 -3.06 -10.37
CA ALA A 35 -21.48 -2.74 -11.70
C ALA A 35 -22.91 -2.13 -11.66
N GLN A 36 -23.57 -2.17 -10.51
CA GLN A 36 -24.90 -1.58 -10.28
C GLN A 36 -24.86 -0.13 -9.78
N LEU A 37 -23.67 0.48 -9.66
CA LEU A 37 -23.57 1.87 -9.23
C LEU A 37 -24.10 2.81 -10.32
N PRO A 38 -24.92 3.82 -9.94
CA PRO A 38 -25.36 4.85 -10.87
C PRO A 38 -24.15 5.55 -11.48
N ARG A 39 -24.10 5.66 -12.80
CA ARG A 39 -23.11 6.49 -13.49
C ARG A 39 -23.46 7.96 -13.24
N ASP A 40 -22.65 8.65 -12.46
CA ASP A 40 -22.80 10.08 -12.20
C ASP A 40 -22.08 10.88 -13.31
N PRO A 41 -22.77 11.72 -14.08
CA PRO A 41 -22.15 12.54 -15.13
C PRO A 41 -21.13 13.56 -14.60
N ALA A 42 -21.16 13.89 -13.31
CA ALA A 42 -20.19 14.77 -12.67
C ALA A 42 -18.95 14.04 -12.11
N GLY A 43 -18.80 12.74 -12.39
CA GLY A 43 -17.63 11.93 -12.00
C GLY A 43 -17.81 11.14 -10.70
N PRO A 44 -16.85 10.28 -10.34
CA PRO A 44 -16.97 9.38 -9.20
C PRO A 44 -17.02 10.15 -7.88
N ARG A 45 -17.93 9.72 -7.01
CA ARG A 45 -18.06 10.22 -5.64
C ARG A 45 -17.59 9.16 -4.66
N LEU A 46 -16.70 9.54 -3.75
CA LEU A 46 -16.13 8.66 -2.74
C LEU A 46 -16.13 9.37 -1.39
N ASP A 47 -16.53 8.69 -0.33
CA ASP A 47 -16.38 9.15 1.04
C ASP A 47 -15.07 8.59 1.57
N LEU A 48 -14.20 9.45 2.08
CA LEU A 48 -12.95 9.01 2.70
C LEU A 48 -13.15 9.03 4.21
N ALA A 49 -13.17 7.85 4.81
CA ALA A 49 -13.15 7.71 6.26
C ALA A 49 -11.81 8.25 6.82
N PRO A 50 -11.77 8.67 8.10
CA PRO A 50 -10.54 9.09 8.73
C PRO A 50 -9.45 8.01 8.60
N VAL A 51 -8.27 8.41 8.12
CA VAL A 51 -7.13 7.52 7.92
C VAL A 51 -6.66 7.03 9.28
N ARG A 52 -6.64 5.71 9.45
CA ARG A 52 -6.12 5.07 10.66
C ARG A 52 -4.64 4.77 10.47
N VAL A 53 -3.87 4.96 11.54
CA VAL A 53 -2.45 4.59 11.56
C VAL A 53 -2.24 3.71 12.78
N GLU A 54 -1.79 2.46 12.56
CA GLU A 54 -1.54 1.54 13.66
C GLU A 54 -0.32 1.99 14.49
N ASP A 55 -0.44 1.93 15.82
CA ASP A 55 0.70 2.20 16.71
C ASP A 55 1.65 0.99 16.73
N HIS A 56 2.70 1.09 15.94
CA HIS A 56 3.85 0.19 16.01
C HIS A 56 4.98 0.87 16.79
N SER A 57 4.70 1.00 18.09
CA SER A 57 5.37 1.77 19.16
C SER A 57 6.91 1.88 19.20
N ARG A 58 7.66 1.09 18.44
CA ARG A 58 9.13 1.07 18.53
C ARG A 58 9.83 2.18 17.74
N GLN A 59 9.20 2.75 16.70
CA GLN A 59 9.98 3.48 15.68
C GLN A 59 9.52 4.92 15.36
N LEU A 60 8.46 5.43 15.97
CA LEU A 60 8.09 6.86 15.91
C LEU A 60 9.30 7.77 16.23
N LYS A 61 10.16 7.38 17.17
CA LYS A 61 11.41 8.07 17.51
C LYS A 61 12.39 8.25 16.35
N ARG A 62 12.36 7.36 15.36
CA ARG A 62 13.24 7.41 14.17
C ARG A 62 12.63 8.21 13.03
N LEU A 63 11.30 8.31 12.99
CA LEU A 63 10.58 9.07 11.98
C LEU A 63 10.53 10.56 12.33
N ARG A 64 10.34 10.88 13.62
CA ARG A 64 10.39 12.25 14.14
C ARG A 64 11.38 12.31 15.30
N PRO A 65 12.53 12.98 15.16
CA PRO A 65 13.34 13.28 16.32
C PRO A 65 12.51 14.13 17.28
N LEU A 66 12.32 13.64 18.50
CA LEU A 66 11.62 14.37 19.56
C LEU A 66 12.35 15.69 19.82
N ALA A 67 11.60 16.78 20.00
CA ALA A 67 12.21 18.05 20.36
C ALA A 67 12.95 17.93 21.71
N PRO A 68 14.00 18.72 21.96
CA PRO A 68 14.66 18.73 23.27
C PRO A 68 13.65 18.96 24.40
N GLY A 69 13.52 17.98 25.31
CA GLY A 69 12.55 18.00 26.42
C GLY A 69 11.19 17.36 26.13
N GLU A 70 10.92 16.93 24.90
CA GLU A 70 9.69 16.20 24.55
C GLU A 70 9.82 14.73 24.97
N ALA A 71 9.03 14.31 25.95
CA ALA A 71 9.02 12.92 26.42
C ALA A 71 8.33 12.01 25.40
N ASN A 72 8.87 10.80 25.19
CA ASN A 72 8.23 9.76 24.37
C ASN A 72 7.07 9.09 25.11
N THR A 73 5.98 9.82 25.29
CA THR A 73 4.76 9.33 25.95
C THR A 73 3.83 8.63 24.93
N PRO A 74 2.81 7.88 25.39
CA PRO A 74 1.75 7.38 24.51
C PRO A 74 1.01 8.51 23.76
N GLU A 75 0.79 9.66 24.40
CA GLU A 75 0.02 10.78 23.85
C GLU A 75 0.79 11.50 22.73
N THR A 76 2.08 11.77 22.93
CA THR A 76 2.95 12.37 21.90
C THR A 76 3.07 11.45 20.69
N ARG A 77 3.09 10.13 20.90
CA ARG A 77 3.04 9.12 19.83
C ARG A 77 1.71 9.14 19.09
N ALA A 78 0.59 9.10 19.80
CA ALA A 78 -0.74 9.15 19.20
C ALA A 78 -0.92 10.43 18.36
N SER A 79 -0.45 11.57 18.87
CA SER A 79 -0.48 12.85 18.14
C SER A 79 0.37 12.82 16.86
N ALA A 80 1.57 12.23 16.91
CA ALA A 80 2.43 12.09 15.73
C ALA A 80 1.83 11.14 14.67
N LEU A 81 1.23 10.02 15.09
CA LEU A 81 0.54 9.11 14.17
C LEU A 81 -0.69 9.78 13.54
N ALA A 82 -1.47 10.53 14.33
CA ALA A 82 -2.60 11.31 13.83
C ALA A 82 -2.15 12.37 12.80
N ALA A 83 -1.00 13.02 13.01
CA ALA A 83 -0.44 13.96 12.05
C ALA A 83 -0.12 13.29 10.70
N HIS A 84 0.42 12.06 10.70
CA HIS A 84 0.61 11.29 9.47
C HIS A 84 -0.71 10.90 8.79
N GLY A 85 -1.71 10.51 9.58
CA GLY A 85 -3.06 10.22 9.08
C GLY A 85 -3.67 11.42 8.37
N HIS A 86 -3.68 12.59 9.03
CA HIS A 86 -4.19 13.84 8.44
C HIS A 86 -3.41 14.29 7.22
N TRP A 87 -2.08 14.13 7.22
CA TRP A 87 -1.28 14.43 6.04
C TRP A 87 -1.67 13.54 4.85
N LEU A 88 -1.85 12.23 5.07
CA LEU A 88 -2.25 11.28 4.02
C LEU A 88 -3.68 11.55 3.52
N GLU A 89 -4.61 11.93 4.39
CA GLU A 89 -5.96 12.37 4.00
C GLU A 89 -5.90 13.56 3.04
N GLY A 90 -5.10 14.57 3.38
CA GLY A 90 -4.90 15.75 2.55
C GLY A 90 -4.33 15.39 1.18
N ALA A 91 -3.24 14.62 1.17
CA ALA A 91 -2.59 14.14 -0.05
C ALA A 91 -3.55 13.32 -0.93
N PHE A 92 -4.32 12.42 -0.34
CA PHE A 92 -5.30 11.61 -1.07
C PHE A 92 -6.38 12.47 -1.71
N ARG A 93 -6.94 13.43 -0.98
CA ARG A 93 -7.99 14.32 -1.50
C ARG A 93 -7.47 15.20 -2.64
N GLU A 94 -6.24 15.68 -2.55
CA GLU A 94 -5.58 16.45 -3.60
C GLU A 94 -5.38 15.61 -4.87
N ASP A 95 -4.79 14.42 -4.75
CA ASP A 95 -4.54 13.52 -5.88
C ASP A 95 -5.84 13.02 -6.52
N ALA A 96 -6.84 12.69 -5.69
CA ALA A 96 -8.16 12.29 -6.15
C ALA A 96 -8.80 13.42 -6.99
N ARG A 97 -8.75 14.66 -6.50
CA ARG A 97 -9.26 15.83 -7.24
C ARG A 97 -8.52 16.03 -8.56
N ALA A 98 -7.20 15.89 -8.58
CA ALA A 98 -6.40 15.99 -9.80
C ALA A 98 -6.78 14.94 -10.86
N ARG A 99 -7.37 13.81 -10.43
CA ARG A 99 -7.89 12.72 -11.27
C ARG A 99 -9.40 12.81 -11.53
N GLY A 100 -10.06 13.90 -11.13
CA GLY A 100 -11.50 14.10 -11.32
C GLY A 100 -12.38 13.29 -10.36
N ILE A 101 -11.81 12.71 -9.31
CA ILE A 101 -12.54 11.97 -8.27
C ILE A 101 -12.97 12.96 -7.17
N ARG A 102 -14.27 13.01 -6.88
CA ARG A 102 -14.84 13.88 -5.86
C ARG A 102 -14.89 13.13 -4.53
N VAL A 103 -14.13 13.64 -3.55
CA VAL A 103 -14.12 13.08 -2.20
C VAL A 103 -15.08 13.86 -1.30
N GLU A 104 -16.25 13.30 -1.01
CA GLU A 104 -17.38 13.95 -0.35
C GLU A 104 -17.98 13.06 0.75
N ALA A 105 -18.33 13.64 1.89
CA ALA A 105 -18.95 12.92 2.98
C ALA A 105 -20.33 12.36 2.57
N GLY A 106 -20.62 11.12 2.94
CA GLY A 106 -21.91 10.47 2.62
C GLY A 106 -22.05 10.07 1.15
N ALA A 107 -20.95 9.97 0.41
CA ALA A 107 -20.97 9.34 -0.91
C ALA A 107 -21.31 7.83 -0.79
N PRO A 108 -21.90 7.21 -1.83
CA PRO A 108 -22.38 5.82 -1.78
C PRO A 108 -21.27 4.78 -1.62
N LEU A 109 -20.01 5.17 -1.89
CA LEU A 109 -18.82 4.38 -1.65
C LEU A 109 -17.98 5.03 -0.57
N ARG A 110 -17.63 4.25 0.46
CA ARG A 110 -16.73 4.66 1.53
C ARG A 110 -15.38 3.96 1.39
N LEU A 111 -14.30 4.71 1.29
CA LEU A 111 -12.92 4.23 1.34
C LEU A 111 -12.39 4.37 2.76
N GLU A 112 -11.90 3.27 3.29
CA GLU A 112 -11.13 3.22 4.52
C GLU A 112 -9.67 2.93 4.18
N LEU A 113 -8.77 3.77 4.69
CA LEU A 113 -7.33 3.59 4.59
C LEU A 113 -6.77 3.34 5.98
N THR A 114 -6.03 2.24 6.13
CA THR A 114 -5.29 1.92 7.34
C THR A 114 -3.83 1.77 7.01
N VAL A 115 -3.00 2.66 7.56
CA VAL A 115 -1.56 2.55 7.49
C VAL A 115 -1.12 1.50 8.51
N THR A 116 -0.78 0.32 8.02
CA THR A 116 -0.40 -0.83 8.84
C THR A 116 1.10 -0.93 9.05
N ASP A 117 1.92 -0.22 8.27
CA ASP A 117 3.36 -0.10 8.52
C ASP A 117 3.90 1.26 8.12
N LEU A 118 4.79 1.79 8.96
CA LEU A 118 5.48 3.05 8.77
C LEU A 118 6.96 2.91 9.14
N GLY A 119 7.83 3.03 8.15
CA GLY A 119 9.27 3.16 8.33
C GLY A 119 10.05 1.88 8.61
N GLU A 120 9.39 0.73 8.85
CA GLU A 120 10.05 -0.57 9.03
C GLU A 120 9.13 -1.75 8.66
N VAL A 121 9.72 -2.93 8.46
CA VAL A 121 8.99 -4.20 8.30
C VAL A 121 8.60 -4.75 9.69
N ARG A 122 7.33 -5.14 9.89
CA ARG A 122 6.88 -5.72 11.17
C ARG A 122 7.70 -6.92 11.58
N THR A 123 8.00 -7.01 12.88
CA THR A 123 8.61 -8.21 13.46
C THR A 123 7.76 -9.45 13.24
N SER A 124 6.42 -9.32 13.18
CA SER A 124 5.53 -10.44 12.84
C SER A 124 5.77 -10.98 11.44
N TYR A 125 6.06 -10.12 10.45
CA TYR A 125 6.38 -10.57 9.09
C TYR A 125 7.74 -11.25 9.02
N ILE A 126 8.73 -10.75 9.77
CA ILE A 126 10.05 -11.40 9.91
C ILE A 126 9.86 -12.82 10.48
N ILE A 127 9.11 -12.96 11.58
CA ILE A 127 8.85 -14.26 12.21
C ILE A 127 8.11 -15.18 11.26
N LEU A 128 7.08 -14.67 10.56
CA LEU A 128 6.29 -15.46 9.63
C LEU A 128 7.12 -15.94 8.43
N GLY A 129 7.98 -15.08 7.88
CA GLY A 129 8.91 -15.43 6.82
C GLY A 129 9.83 -16.58 7.23
N ILE A 130 10.53 -16.42 8.35
CA ILE A 130 11.40 -17.47 8.91
C ILE A 130 10.63 -18.77 9.16
N ALA A 131 9.48 -18.70 9.83
CA ALA A 131 8.67 -19.88 10.12
C ALA A 131 8.19 -20.58 8.85
N SER A 132 7.86 -19.84 7.80
CA SER A 132 7.42 -20.40 6.52
C SER A 132 8.52 -21.15 5.78
N GLY A 133 9.75 -20.63 5.74
CA GLY A 133 10.89 -21.33 5.15
C GLY A 133 11.26 -22.59 5.93
N VAL A 134 11.28 -22.52 7.27
CA VAL A 134 11.51 -23.70 8.12
C VAL A 134 10.45 -24.78 7.87
N ALA A 135 9.17 -24.38 7.82
CA ALA A 135 8.08 -25.31 7.55
C ALA A 135 8.23 -25.97 6.17
N TRP A 136 8.69 -25.22 5.15
CA TRP A 136 8.99 -25.74 3.83
C TRP A 136 10.14 -26.77 3.84
N GLY A 137 11.26 -26.44 4.49
CA GLY A 137 12.41 -27.34 4.61
C GLY A 137 12.07 -28.65 5.33
N VAL A 138 11.38 -28.55 6.48
CA VAL A 138 10.89 -29.71 7.23
C VAL A 138 9.91 -30.52 6.39
N GLY A 139 8.93 -29.86 5.77
CA GLY A 139 7.91 -30.50 4.93
C GLY A 139 8.52 -31.29 3.78
N THR A 140 9.55 -30.75 3.13
CA THR A 140 10.28 -31.42 2.05
C THR A 140 10.93 -32.73 2.52
N GLY A 141 11.61 -32.71 3.67
CA GLY A 141 12.21 -33.92 4.23
C GLY A 141 11.17 -34.96 4.69
N LEU A 142 10.02 -34.51 5.21
CA LEU A 142 8.92 -35.41 5.57
C LEU A 142 8.29 -36.08 4.36
N VAL A 143 8.09 -35.35 3.25
CA VAL A 143 7.61 -35.91 1.97
C VAL A 143 8.59 -36.92 1.40
N ALA A 144 9.89 -36.73 1.63
CA ALA A 144 10.93 -37.69 1.26
C ALA A 144 11.06 -38.88 2.25
N HIS A 145 10.27 -38.91 3.32
CA HIS A 145 10.34 -39.91 4.40
C HIS A 145 11.74 -40.01 5.07
N ASP A 146 12.49 -38.90 5.14
CA ASP A 146 13.81 -38.85 5.76
C ASP A 146 13.86 -37.77 6.85
N THR A 147 13.89 -38.22 8.11
CA THR A 147 13.97 -37.34 9.29
C THR A 147 15.26 -36.53 9.34
N ARG A 148 16.39 -37.09 8.87
CA ARG A 148 17.67 -36.35 8.84
C ARG A 148 17.62 -35.25 7.80
N LEU A 149 17.01 -35.54 6.64
CA LEU A 149 16.77 -34.53 5.62
C LEU A 149 15.83 -33.44 6.12
N ALA A 150 14.75 -33.79 6.84
CA ALA A 150 13.82 -32.83 7.40
C ALA A 150 14.49 -31.88 8.41
N VAL A 151 15.31 -32.42 9.31
CA VAL A 151 16.08 -31.62 10.27
C VAL A 151 17.15 -30.78 9.57
N GLY A 152 17.86 -31.35 8.59
CA GLY A 152 18.91 -30.68 7.85
C GLY A 152 18.38 -29.50 7.03
N LEU A 153 17.34 -29.72 6.23
CA LEU A 153 16.70 -28.67 5.44
C LEU A 153 16.00 -27.64 6.32
N GLY A 154 15.26 -28.06 7.35
CA GLY A 154 14.64 -27.13 8.30
C GLY A 154 15.66 -26.24 9.03
N GLY A 155 16.79 -26.81 9.44
CA GLY A 155 17.89 -26.05 10.05
C GLY A 155 18.60 -25.12 9.07
N TYR A 156 18.80 -25.56 7.83
CA TYR A 156 19.34 -24.72 6.76
C TYR A 156 18.43 -23.52 6.47
N GLU A 157 17.14 -23.75 6.27
CA GLU A 157 16.14 -22.70 6.02
C GLU A 157 16.02 -21.73 7.21
N LEU A 158 16.12 -22.23 8.44
CA LEU A 158 16.15 -21.36 9.62
C LEU A 158 17.32 -20.37 9.54
N LEU A 159 18.51 -20.83 9.16
CA LEU A 159 19.69 -19.98 9.06
C LEU A 159 19.58 -19.01 7.88
N GLU A 160 19.18 -19.50 6.71
CA GLU A 160 19.04 -18.69 5.49
C GLU A 160 17.97 -17.61 5.68
N GLU A 161 16.76 -17.97 6.10
CA GLU A 161 15.68 -17.01 6.31
C GLU A 161 15.96 -16.07 7.47
N SER A 162 16.59 -16.53 8.57
CA SER A 162 17.01 -15.63 9.64
C SER A 162 18.02 -14.61 9.14
N ALA A 163 19.01 -15.04 8.36
CA ALA A 163 19.97 -14.13 7.76
C ALA A 163 19.27 -13.15 6.81
N PHE A 164 18.43 -13.65 5.91
CA PHE A 164 17.70 -12.83 4.93
C PHE A 164 16.80 -11.80 5.61
N TRP A 165 15.92 -12.20 6.52
CA TRP A 165 14.97 -11.29 7.16
C TRP A 165 15.60 -10.39 8.21
N ILE A 166 16.53 -10.88 9.03
CA ILE A 166 17.14 -10.06 10.10
C ILE A 166 18.16 -9.09 9.51
N LEU A 167 19.10 -9.55 8.67
CA LEU A 167 20.04 -8.63 8.03
C LEU A 167 19.31 -7.76 7.00
N GLY A 168 18.40 -8.34 6.22
CA GLY A 168 17.58 -7.62 5.27
C GLY A 168 16.82 -6.49 5.96
N SER A 169 16.00 -6.77 6.97
CA SER A 169 15.26 -5.73 7.69
C SER A 169 16.17 -4.68 8.34
N SER A 170 17.33 -5.07 8.85
CA SER A 170 18.30 -4.12 9.43
C SER A 170 18.90 -3.17 8.39
N VAL A 171 19.32 -3.70 7.24
CA VAL A 171 19.91 -2.90 6.15
C VAL A 171 18.83 -2.11 5.41
N PHE A 172 17.70 -2.73 5.10
CA PHE A 172 16.56 -2.08 4.45
C PHE A 172 15.91 -1.03 5.35
N GLY A 173 15.74 -1.27 6.64
CA GLY A 173 15.24 -0.27 7.60
C GLY A 173 16.24 0.85 7.90
N ALA A 174 17.53 0.64 7.63
CA ALA A 174 18.53 1.69 7.64
C ALA A 174 18.42 2.60 6.41
N TRP A 175 18.13 2.04 5.24
CA TRP A 175 18.20 2.73 3.94
C TRP A 175 16.87 3.09 3.28
N SER A 176 15.77 2.58 3.83
CA SER A 176 14.42 2.83 3.32
C SER A 176 13.44 2.96 4.49
N ALA A 177 12.42 3.77 4.26
CA ALA A 177 11.21 3.89 5.05
C ALA A 177 10.09 3.21 4.26
N PRO A 178 9.84 1.90 4.47
CA PRO A 178 8.68 1.24 3.91
C PRO A 178 7.40 1.88 4.42
N ALA A 179 6.36 1.87 3.61
CA ALA A 179 5.00 2.18 4.03
C ALA A 179 4.05 1.11 3.48
N VAL A 180 3.09 0.72 4.32
CA VAL A 180 2.03 -0.21 3.92
C VAL A 180 0.68 0.40 4.25
N VAL A 181 -0.21 0.40 3.27
CA VAL A 181 -1.58 0.90 3.40
C VAL A 181 -2.54 -0.19 2.96
N GLU A 182 -3.38 -0.63 3.88
CA GLU A 182 -4.58 -1.39 3.55
C GLU A 182 -5.68 -0.42 3.12
N ALA A 183 -6.25 -0.66 1.94
CA ALA A 183 -7.36 0.11 1.41
C ALA A 183 -8.58 -0.80 1.28
N LYS A 184 -9.72 -0.36 1.83
CA LYS A 184 -10.99 -1.10 1.82
C LYS A 184 -12.09 -0.19 1.35
N VAL A 185 -12.85 -0.60 0.34
CA VAL A 185 -14.03 0.11 -0.14
C VAL A 185 -15.27 -0.64 0.32
N TYR A 186 -16.22 0.12 0.87
CA TYR A 186 -17.52 -0.35 1.31
C TYR A 186 -18.60 0.37 0.52
N ARG A 187 -19.70 -0.33 0.25
CA ARG A 187 -20.94 0.33 -0.15
C ARG A 187 -21.69 0.76 1.10
N GLU A 188 -22.41 1.88 1.00
CA GLU A 188 -23.32 2.33 2.05
C GLU A 188 -24.24 1.18 2.54
N GLY A 189 -24.26 0.97 3.86
CA GLY A 189 -25.06 -0.08 4.50
C GLY A 189 -24.48 -1.50 4.44
N GLU A 190 -23.40 -1.75 3.68
CA GLU A 190 -22.76 -3.07 3.62
C GLU A 190 -21.68 -3.23 4.70
N ALA A 191 -21.71 -4.37 5.40
CA ALA A 191 -20.70 -4.69 6.43
C ALA A 191 -19.41 -5.30 5.84
N LYS A 192 -19.46 -5.82 4.61
CA LYS A 192 -18.32 -6.44 3.94
C LYS A 192 -17.74 -5.47 2.91
N PRO A 193 -16.41 -5.41 2.75
CA PRO A 193 -15.82 -4.59 1.71
C PRO A 193 -16.15 -5.18 0.33
N VAL A 194 -16.53 -4.31 -0.59
CA VAL A 194 -16.74 -4.64 -2.01
C VAL A 194 -15.41 -4.71 -2.77
N TRP A 195 -14.36 -4.08 -2.22
CA TRP A 195 -12.98 -4.19 -2.67
C TRP A 195 -12.05 -4.00 -1.48
N ALA A 196 -10.96 -4.77 -1.45
CA ALA A 196 -9.92 -4.64 -0.44
C ALA A 196 -8.58 -5.04 -1.05
N ASP A 197 -7.55 -4.23 -0.80
CA ASP A 197 -6.19 -4.52 -1.26
C ASP A 197 -5.15 -3.90 -0.31
N THR A 198 -3.92 -4.40 -0.37
CA THR A 198 -2.80 -3.95 0.46
C THR A 198 -1.67 -3.44 -0.43
N PHE A 199 -1.32 -2.18 -0.22
CA PHE A 199 -0.32 -1.50 -1.05
C PHE A 199 0.98 -1.30 -0.30
N TYR A 200 2.08 -1.58 -1.00
CA TYR A 200 3.43 -1.51 -0.46
C TYR A 200 4.28 -0.50 -1.27
N ALA A 201 5.02 0.33 -0.54
CA ALA A 201 6.00 1.25 -1.11
C ALA A 201 7.26 1.25 -0.26
N LEU A 202 8.40 1.25 -0.93
CA LEU A 202 9.71 1.41 -0.31
C LEU A 202 10.27 2.77 -0.74
N SER A 203 10.77 3.58 0.20
CA SER A 203 11.59 4.76 -0.14
C SER A 203 13.00 4.33 -0.58
N GLY A 204 13.06 3.62 -1.71
CA GLY A 204 14.33 3.20 -2.29
C GLY A 204 15.11 4.37 -2.91
N ARG A 205 16.33 4.07 -3.36
CA ARG A 205 17.25 5.04 -3.99
C ARG A 205 16.63 5.85 -5.13
N ALA A 206 15.67 5.28 -5.86
CA ALA A 206 14.95 5.98 -6.94
C ALA A 206 14.07 7.12 -6.40
N LEU A 207 13.36 6.88 -5.29
CA LEU A 207 12.50 7.88 -4.65
C LEU A 207 13.35 8.98 -4.01
N THR A 208 14.44 8.62 -3.34
CA THR A 208 15.32 9.58 -2.66
C THR A 208 16.15 10.43 -3.63
N LYS A 209 16.49 9.91 -4.82
CA LYS A 209 17.16 10.71 -5.87
C LYS A 209 16.32 11.90 -6.33
N GLY A 210 15.00 11.74 -6.37
CA GLY A 210 14.05 12.81 -6.73
C GLY A 210 13.91 13.90 -5.66
N LEU A 211 14.37 13.65 -4.43
CA LEU A 211 14.31 14.63 -3.34
C LEU A 211 15.50 15.61 -3.40
N PRO A 212 15.31 16.87 -2.94
CA PRO A 212 16.40 17.82 -2.76
C PRO A 212 17.51 17.25 -1.86
N PRO A 213 18.81 17.52 -2.12
CA PRO A 213 19.92 16.92 -1.37
C PRO A 213 19.79 17.03 0.16
N ALA A 214 19.33 18.17 0.67
CA ALA A 214 19.12 18.40 2.11
C ALA A 214 17.99 17.52 2.71
N ALA A 215 17.01 17.12 1.90
CA ALA A 215 15.87 16.31 2.33
C ALA A 215 16.12 14.79 2.17
N ARG A 216 17.21 14.38 1.50
CA ARG A 216 17.50 12.96 1.23
C ARG A 216 17.80 12.15 2.49
N GLY A 217 18.29 12.80 3.56
CA GLY A 217 18.54 12.14 4.85
C GLY A 217 17.33 12.14 5.79
N ASP A 218 16.29 12.90 5.48
CA ASP A 218 15.12 13.08 6.34
C ASP A 218 14.13 11.93 6.14
N ARG A 219 14.02 11.07 7.15
CA ARG A 219 13.14 9.90 7.12
C ARG A 219 11.66 10.27 7.05
N GLU A 220 11.26 11.40 7.63
CA GLU A 220 9.88 11.85 7.59
C GLU A 220 9.49 12.24 6.17
N ILE A 221 10.37 12.96 5.47
CA ILE A 221 10.14 13.34 4.06
C ILE A 221 10.13 12.09 3.16
N GLN A 222 11.06 11.17 3.37
CA GLN A 222 11.09 9.91 2.61
C GLN A 222 9.81 9.10 2.81
N LEU A 223 9.31 9.04 4.04
CA LEU A 223 8.07 8.33 4.37
C LEU A 223 6.86 8.98 3.70
N ARG A 224 6.74 10.31 3.79
CA ARG A 224 5.68 11.05 3.08
C ARG A 224 5.73 10.79 1.57
N ALA A 225 6.91 10.80 0.96
CA ALA A 225 7.05 10.47 -0.45
C ALA A 225 6.66 9.01 -0.77
N ALA A 226 6.92 8.05 0.13
CA ALA A 226 6.47 6.67 -0.03
C ALA A 226 4.94 6.57 0.06
N LEU A 227 4.32 7.22 1.05
CA LEU A 227 2.87 7.29 1.22
C LEU A 227 2.19 7.99 0.03
N GLN A 228 2.77 9.06 -0.52
CA GLN A 228 2.27 9.71 -1.73
C GLN A 228 2.21 8.73 -2.91
N ARG A 229 3.26 7.91 -3.08
CA ARG A 229 3.29 6.89 -4.12
C ARG A 229 2.23 5.82 -3.91
N LEU A 230 1.88 5.51 -2.66
CA LEU A 230 0.77 4.60 -2.36
C LEU A 230 -0.57 5.21 -2.73
N THR A 231 -0.80 6.48 -2.41
CA THR A 231 -1.99 7.22 -2.86
C THR A 231 -2.20 7.10 -4.37
N ASP A 232 -1.14 7.35 -5.14
CA ASP A 232 -1.16 7.25 -6.60
C ASP A 232 -1.58 5.85 -7.08
N LYS A 233 -0.96 4.79 -6.51
CA LYS A 233 -1.31 3.40 -6.81
C LYS A 233 -2.75 3.06 -6.45
N ILE A 234 -3.19 3.46 -5.25
CA ILE A 234 -4.55 3.21 -4.77
C ILE A 234 -5.55 3.83 -5.73
N LEU A 235 -5.34 5.07 -6.16
CA LEU A 235 -6.25 5.75 -7.09
C LEU A 235 -6.26 5.12 -8.49
N VAL A 236 -5.12 4.61 -8.96
CA VAL A 236 -5.04 3.85 -10.23
C VAL A 236 -5.81 2.53 -10.14
N GLU A 237 -5.63 1.77 -9.07
CA GLU A 237 -6.34 0.49 -8.87
C GLU A 237 -7.84 0.73 -8.65
N LEU A 238 -8.21 1.73 -7.85
CA LEU A 238 -9.62 2.11 -7.65
C LEU A 238 -10.31 2.45 -8.97
N ALA A 239 -9.63 3.12 -9.90
CA ALA A 239 -10.18 3.41 -11.22
C ALA A 239 -10.44 2.15 -12.06
N GLN A 240 -9.76 1.04 -11.78
CA GLN A 240 -9.97 -0.25 -12.45
C GLN A 240 -11.08 -1.09 -11.82
N VAL A 241 -11.51 -0.75 -10.60
CA VAL A 241 -12.56 -1.49 -9.89
C VAL A 241 -13.86 -1.41 -10.71
N PRO A 242 -14.41 -2.54 -11.21
CA PRO A 242 -15.54 -2.51 -12.13
C PRO A 242 -16.78 -1.89 -11.50
N GLY A 243 -17.24 -0.74 -12.00
CA GLY A 243 -18.37 0.00 -11.44
C GLY A 243 -17.97 1.12 -10.47
N PHE A 244 -16.69 1.25 -10.13
CA PHE A 244 -16.17 2.52 -9.68
C PHE A 244 -16.35 3.54 -10.81
N PRO A 245 -16.92 4.72 -10.57
CA PRO A 245 -17.26 5.65 -11.67
C PRO A 245 -16.01 6.35 -12.23
N GLY A 246 -15.03 5.64 -12.78
CA GLY A 246 -13.85 6.30 -13.37
C GLY A 246 -14.25 7.27 -14.49
N PRO A 247 -13.48 8.35 -14.74
CA PRO A 247 -13.45 8.90 -16.09
C PRO A 247 -13.09 7.75 -17.05
N ASP A 248 -13.53 7.76 -18.31
CA ASP A 248 -13.01 6.82 -19.31
C ASP A 248 -11.52 7.12 -19.51
N ILE A 249 -10.65 6.59 -18.64
CA ILE A 249 -9.21 6.83 -18.64
C ILE A 249 -8.60 5.92 -19.69
N HIS A 250 -8.71 6.32 -20.95
CA HIS A 250 -7.89 5.79 -22.04
C HIS A 250 -6.49 6.43 -22.09
N GLU A 251 -6.06 7.13 -21.04
CA GLU A 251 -4.70 7.70 -21.00
C GLU A 251 -3.70 6.57 -20.64
N PRO A 252 -2.79 6.19 -21.56
CA PRO A 252 -1.87 5.08 -21.33
C PRO A 252 -0.92 5.40 -20.16
N ALA A 253 -0.60 4.41 -19.34
CA ALA A 253 0.26 4.51 -18.15
C ALA A 253 1.62 5.23 -18.38
N ALA A 254 2.08 5.28 -19.63
CA ALA A 254 3.26 6.04 -20.05
C ALA A 254 3.13 7.57 -19.81
N ALA A 255 1.94 8.15 -19.97
CA ALA A 255 1.71 9.59 -19.80
C ALA A 255 1.75 10.03 -18.33
N VAL A 256 1.27 9.18 -17.41
CA VAL A 256 1.33 9.43 -15.95
C VAL A 256 2.78 9.40 -15.46
N THR A 257 3.56 8.45 -15.96
CA THR A 257 4.99 8.32 -15.63
C THR A 257 5.79 9.53 -16.13
N ALA A 258 5.45 10.10 -17.28
CA ALA A 258 6.08 11.31 -17.81
C ALA A 258 5.84 12.54 -16.93
N ARG A 259 4.60 12.74 -16.43
CA ARG A 259 4.29 13.87 -15.54
C ARG A 259 4.99 13.79 -14.18
N LEU A 260 5.20 12.57 -13.67
CA LEU A 260 6.00 12.35 -12.45
C LEU A 260 7.49 12.67 -12.65
N LEU A 261 8.00 12.54 -13.88
CA LEU A 261 9.39 12.86 -14.23
C LEU A 261 9.61 14.34 -14.60
N GLU A 262 8.56 15.06 -14.97
CA GLU A 262 8.63 16.49 -15.31
C GLU A 262 8.78 17.42 -14.09
N GLY A 263 8.77 16.87 -12.87
CA GLY A 263 9.26 17.60 -11.69
C GLY A 263 8.52 18.90 -11.40
N ARG A 264 7.21 19.00 -11.71
CA ARG A 264 6.42 20.14 -11.23
C ARG A 264 6.38 20.10 -9.71
N PRO A 265 6.91 21.12 -9.01
CA PRO A 265 6.70 21.22 -7.58
C PRO A 265 5.19 21.32 -7.32
N PRO A 266 4.70 20.77 -6.20
CA PRO A 266 3.30 20.95 -5.81
C PRO A 266 2.99 22.45 -5.78
N ALA A 267 1.79 22.81 -6.20
CA ALA A 267 1.33 24.19 -6.11
C ALA A 267 1.49 24.67 -4.66
N PRO A 268 1.99 25.90 -4.43
CA PRO A 268 2.10 26.41 -3.07
C PRO A 268 0.72 26.35 -2.42
N VAL A 269 0.65 25.69 -1.26
CA VAL A 269 -0.54 25.67 -0.42
C VAL A 269 -0.95 27.13 -0.19
N PRO A 270 -2.20 27.54 -0.46
CA PRO A 270 -2.67 28.87 -0.14
C PRO A 270 -2.39 29.12 1.35
N GLY A 271 -1.49 30.07 1.61
CA GLY A 271 -1.04 30.36 2.96
C GLY A 271 -2.23 30.67 3.86
N ASN A 272 -2.18 30.13 5.08
CA ASN A 272 -3.01 30.64 6.17
C ASN A 272 -2.74 32.14 6.30
N VAL A 273 -3.65 32.95 5.75
CA VAL A 273 -3.75 34.36 6.08
C VAL A 273 -4.15 34.40 7.54
N VAL A 274 -3.18 34.60 8.42
CA VAL A 274 -3.42 34.93 9.82
C VAL A 274 -4.14 36.29 9.84
N PRO A 275 -5.38 36.39 10.34
CA PRO A 275 -6.05 37.66 10.50
C PRO A 275 -5.26 38.53 11.48
N GLY A 276 -5.03 39.79 11.11
CA GLY A 276 -4.09 40.70 11.74
C GLY A 276 -4.27 40.90 13.26
N SER A 277 -3.14 40.94 13.96
CA SER A 277 -3.06 41.57 15.28
C SER A 277 -3.25 43.09 15.14
N PRO A 278 -4.07 43.72 15.99
CA PRO A 278 -4.22 45.17 16.00
C PRO A 278 -2.93 45.82 16.50
N SER A 279 -2.50 46.86 15.80
CA SER A 279 -1.48 47.80 16.22
C SER A 279 -1.94 48.54 17.48
N GLY A 280 -1.49 48.07 18.64
CA GLY A 280 -1.58 48.80 19.92
C GLY A 280 -0.42 49.78 20.03
N GLY A 281 -0.74 51.08 19.99
CA GLY A 281 0.19 52.19 20.04
C GLY A 281 0.92 52.35 21.37
N ARG A 282 2.08 53.00 21.30
CA ARG A 282 2.82 53.51 22.44
C ARG A 282 2.24 54.86 22.85
N LEU A 283 1.97 55.00 24.16
CA LEU A 283 2.17 56.23 24.92
C LEU A 283 3.19 55.93 26.01
#